data_AF-A0AAD9FPL8-F1
#
_entry.id   AF-A0AAD9FPL8-F1
#
_cell.length_a   1.000
_cell.length_b   1.000
_cell.length_c   1.000
_cell.angle_alpha   90.00
_cell.angle_beta   90.00
_cell.angle_gamma   90.00
#
_symmetry.space_group_name_H-M   'P 1'
#
loop_
_entity.id
_entity.type
_entity.pdbx_description
1 polymer ?
#
loop_
_entity_poly.entity_id
_entity_poly.type
_entity_poly.pdbx_seq_one_letter_code
_entity_poly.pdbx_strand_id
1 'polypeptide(L)' 'MSGGLRFKVKPRKSLHVVTCAPELSTLLACFASSGDLKGSEACAQAAKGLHHCMAMSKKPVKTPKSSINYLLRKVN' A
#
# COMPACT_ATOMS: atom_id res chain seq x y z
N MET A 1 -45.41 8.40 3.78
CA MET A 1 -43.94 8.51 3.98
C MET A 1 -43.35 7.10 3.95
N SER A 2 -43.11 6.55 2.77
CA SER A 2 -42.56 5.20 2.64
C SER A 2 -41.04 5.25 2.70
N GLY A 3 -40.49 5.18 3.91
CA GLY A 3 -39.05 5.05 4.13
C GLY A 3 -38.58 3.62 3.84
N GLY A 4 -38.30 3.32 2.57
CA GLY A 4 -37.76 2.02 2.17
C GLY A 4 -36.34 1.80 2.70
N LEU A 5 -36.07 0.61 3.26
CA LEU A 5 -34.74 0.17 3.69
C LEU A 5 -33.79 0.17 2.49
N ARG A 6 -32.80 1.08 2.49
CA ARG A 6 -31.81 1.22 1.43
C ARG A 6 -30.54 0.48 1.81
N PHE A 7 -30.30 -0.67 1.18
CA PHE A 7 -29.08 -1.44 1.39
C PHE A 7 -27.87 -0.74 0.77
N LYS A 8 -26.88 -0.42 1.60
CA LYS A 8 -25.60 0.17 1.18
C LYS A 8 -24.46 -0.44 1.97
N VAL A 9 -23.45 -0.95 1.27
CA VAL A 9 -22.24 -1.49 1.86
C VAL A 9 -21.23 -0.37 2.06
N LYS A 10 -20.60 -0.34 3.23
CA LYS A 10 -19.45 0.53 3.50
C LYS A 10 -18.27 0.06 2.63
N PRO A 11 -17.70 0.93 1.77
CA PRO A 11 -16.58 0.53 0.93
C PRO A 11 -15.39 0.10 1.81
N ARG A 12 -14.78 -1.04 1.45
CA ARG A 12 -13.52 -1.47 2.05
C ARG A 12 -12.44 -0.45 1.66
N LYS A 13 -11.59 -0.08 2.63
CA LYS A 13 -10.36 0.67 2.35
C LYS A 13 -9.49 -0.22 1.46
N SER A 14 -9.07 0.29 0.31
CA SER A 14 -8.16 -0.44 -0.58
C SER A 14 -6.85 -0.68 0.15
N LEU A 15 -6.33 -1.90 0.06
CA LEU A 15 -5.00 -2.23 0.58
C LEU A 15 -3.99 -1.34 -0.16
N HIS A 16 -3.31 -0.48 0.59
CA HIS A 16 -2.21 0.30 0.06
C HIS A 16 -1.04 -0.66 -0.14
N VAL A 17 -0.82 -1.06 -1.40
CA VAL A 17 0.36 -1.85 -1.75
C VAL A 17 1.54 -0.88 -1.83
N VAL A 18 2.38 -0.91 -0.81
CA VAL A 18 3.63 -0.13 -0.79
C VAL A 18 4.70 -1.00 -1.45
N THR A 19 5.01 -0.71 -2.71
CA THR A 19 5.88 -1.53 -3.57
C THR A 19 7.31 -1.68 -3.04
N CYS A 20 7.84 -0.65 -2.37
CA CYS A 20 9.19 -0.66 -1.81
C CYS A 20 9.25 -0.96 -0.31
N ALA A 21 8.14 -1.38 0.30
CA ALA A 21 8.13 -1.80 1.71
C ALA A 21 9.10 -2.95 2.05
N PRO A 22 9.27 -4.00 1.21
CA PRO A 22 10.20 -5.08 1.58
C PRO A 22 11.66 -4.60 1.59
N GLU A 23 12.09 -3.88 0.56
CA GLU A 23 13.45 -3.32 0.47
C GLU A 23 13.77 -2.38 1.64
N LEU A 24 12.78 -1.56 2.02
CA LEU A 24 12.91 -0.65 3.16
C LEU A 24 13.03 -1.44 4.47
N SER A 25 12.26 -2.51 4.64
CA SER A 25 12.30 -3.36 5.83
C SER A 25 13.66 -4.03 6.00
N THR A 26 14.27 -4.47 4.90
CA THR A 26 15.63 -5.03 4.89
C THR A 26 16.67 -4.00 5.32
N LEU A 27 16.55 -2.76 4.85
CA LEU A 27 17.44 -1.66 5.23
C LEU A 27 17.31 -1.32 6.73
N LEU A 28 16.07 -1.25 7.23
CA LEU A 28 15.82 -1.05 8.67
C LEU A 28 16.35 -2.19 9.54
N ALA A 29 16.22 -3.44 9.09
CA ALA A 29 16.79 -4.59 9.80
C ALA A 29 18.32 -4.55 9.86
N CYS A 30 18.96 -4.05 8.80
CA CYS A 30 20.40 -3.84 8.78
C CYS A 30 20.81 -2.73 9.76
N PHE A 31 20.10 -1.59 9.78
CA PHE A 31 20.36 -0.54 10.78
C PHE A 31 20.15 -1.01 12.22
N ALA A 32 19.14 -1.85 12.46
CA ALA A 32 18.92 -2.45 13.77
C ALA A 32 20.06 -3.38 14.20
N SER A 33 20.66 -4.11 13.26
CA SER A 33 21.75 -5.05 13.53
C SER A 33 23.10 -4.35 13.69
N SER A 34 23.37 -3.32 12.90
CA SER A 34 24.66 -2.61 12.89
C SER A 34 24.74 -1.50 13.94
N GLY A 35 23.60 -0.97 14.41
CA GLY A 35 23.57 0.18 15.33
C GLY A 35 23.91 1.52 14.68
N ASP A 36 24.18 1.52 13.37
CA ASP A 36 24.55 2.71 12.61
C ASP A 36 23.32 3.37 11.98
N LEU A 37 22.81 4.42 12.64
CA LEU A 37 21.74 5.27 12.09
C LEU A 37 22.26 6.38 11.18
N LYS A 38 23.58 6.67 11.24
CA LYS A 38 24.24 7.77 10.51
C LYS A 38 25.05 7.29 9.31
N GLY A 39 25.51 6.03 9.33
CA GLY A 39 26.34 5.45 8.28
C GLY A 39 25.56 4.47 7.42
N SER A 40 25.49 4.73 6.12
CA SER A 40 24.97 3.75 5.16
C SER A 40 26.04 2.73 4.72
N GLU A 41 27.28 2.79 5.20
CA GLU A 41 28.36 1.93 4.68
C GLU A 41 28.09 0.44 4.96
N ALA A 42 27.74 0.08 6.19
CA ALA A 42 27.40 -1.31 6.54
C ALA A 42 26.15 -1.82 5.80
N CYS A 43 25.21 -0.91 5.49
CA CYS A 43 23.93 -1.22 4.85
C CYS A 43 23.84 -0.77 3.39
N ALA A 44 24.99 -0.54 2.72
CA ALA A 44 25.04 0.11 1.41
C ALA A 44 24.32 -0.70 0.32
N GLN A 45 24.35 -2.02 0.41
CA GLN A 45 23.63 -2.88 -0.53
C GLN A 45 22.11 -2.79 -0.34
N ALA A 46 21.62 -2.79 0.90
CA ALA A 46 20.20 -2.61 1.21
C ALA A 46 19.70 -1.22 0.78
N ALA A 47 20.54 -0.18 0.96
CA ALA A 47 20.26 1.17 0.47
C ALA A 47 20.13 1.22 -1.06
N LYS A 48 21.06 0.60 -1.80
CA LYS A 48 20.98 0.53 -3.27
C LYS A 48 19.71 -0.18 -3.75
N GLY A 49 19.30 -1.27 -3.10
CA GLY A 49 18.07 -1.99 -3.41
C GLY A 49 16.83 -1.11 -3.25
N LEU A 50 16.74 -0.39 -2.12
CA LEU A 50 15.67 0.58 -1.89
C LEU A 50 15.66 1.71 -2.92
N HIS A 51 16.82 2.32 -3.18
CA HIS A 51 16.95 3.39 -4.18
C HIS A 51 16.52 2.93 -5.57
N HIS A 52 16.90 1.73 -5.97
CA HIS A 52 16.49 1.15 -7.25
C HIS A 52 14.98 0.93 -7.30
N CYS A 53 14.39 0.37 -6.25
CA CYS A 53 12.94 0.19 -6.16
C CYS A 53 12.21 1.54 -6.26
N MET A 54 12.67 2.56 -5.53
CA MET A 54 12.05 3.89 -5.55
C MET A 54 12.16 4.54 -6.93
N ALA A 55 13.33 4.42 -7.59
CA ALA A 55 13.54 4.93 -8.94
C ALA A 55 12.63 4.24 -9.98
N MET A 56 12.39 2.93 -9.83
CA MET A 56 11.54 2.16 -10.74
C MET A 56 10.05 2.15 -10.38
N SER A 57 9.68 2.61 -9.18
CA SER A 57 8.31 2.52 -8.70
C SER A 57 7.36 3.38 -9.55
N LYS A 58 6.50 2.71 -10.32
CA LYS A 58 5.43 3.36 -11.09
C LYS A 58 4.28 3.71 -10.15
N LYS A 59 3.60 4.83 -10.40
CA LYS A 59 2.43 5.28 -9.63
C LYS A 59 1.39 4.15 -9.57
N PRO A 60 0.77 3.89 -8.40
CA PRO A 60 -0.20 2.80 -8.26
C PRO A 60 -1.37 3.03 -9.23
N VAL A 61 -1.67 2.00 -10.01
CA VAL A 61 -2.83 1.99 -10.91
C VAL A 61 -4.08 2.05 -10.05
N LYS A 62 -4.96 3.03 -10.33
CA LYS A 62 -6.25 3.14 -9.63
C LYS A 62 -7.05 1.87 -9.91
N THR A 63 -7.29 1.06 -8.88
CA THR A 63 -8.16 -0.09 -9.01
C THR A 63 -9.59 0.37 -9.31
N PRO A 64 -10.30 -0.31 -10.23
CA PRO A 64 -11.67 0.05 -10.57
C PRO A 64 -12.57 -0.09 -9.34
N LYS A 65 -13.46 0.90 -9.15
CA LYS A 65 -14.42 0.89 -8.04
C LYS A 65 -15.45 -0.23 -8.26
N SER A 66 -15.75 -0.99 -7.21
CA SER A 66 -16.77 -2.05 -7.28
C SER A 66 -18.18 -1.48 -7.50
N SER A 67 -18.96 -2.08 -8.39
CA SER A 67 -20.36 -1.69 -8.67
C SER A 67 -21.40 -2.28 -7.70
N ILE A 68 -20.97 -2.88 -6.58
CA ILE A 68 -21.86 -3.57 -5.61
C ILE A 68 -23.00 -2.66 -5.11
N ASN A 69 -22.70 -1.42 -4.72
CA ASN A 69 -23.74 -0.49 -4.24
C ASN A 69 -24.73 -0.05 -5.32
N TYR A 70 -24.37 -0.16 -6.60
CA TYR A 70 -25.29 0.06 -7.70
C TYR A 70 -26.24 -1.14 -7.85
N LEU A 71 -25.71 -2.36 -7.81
CA LEU A 71 -26.50 -3.60 -7.92
C LEU A 71 -27.49 -3.76 -6.76
N LEU A 72 -27.05 -3.49 -5.53
CA LEU A 72 -27.91 -3.57 -4.34
C LEU A 72 -29.09 -2.58 -4.36
N ARG A 73 -28.97 -1.46 -5.08
CA ARG A 73 -30.07 -0.50 -5.27
C ARG A 73 -31.03 -0.90 -6.38
N LYS A 74 -30.66 -1.86 -7.23
CA LYS A 74 -31.48 -2.29 -8.37
C LYS A 74 -32.35 -3.50 -8.01
N VAL A 75 -31.86 -4.36 -7.10
CA VAL A 75 -32.53 -5.60 -6.71
C VAL A 75 -33.53 -5.39 -5.54
N ASN A 76 -33.51 -4.22 -4.90
CA ASN A 76 -34.37 -3.85 -3.78
C ASN A 76 -34.99 -2.48 -4.00
#